data_AF-A0A2V7T3U5-F1
#
_entry.id   AF-A0A2V7T3U5-F1
#
_cell.length_a   1.000
_cell.length_b   1.000
_cell.length_c   1.000
_cell.angle_alpha   90.00
_cell.angle_beta   90.00
_cell.angle_gamma   90.00
#
_symmetry.space_group_name_H-M   'P 1'
#
loop_
_entity.id
_entity.type
_entity.pdbx_description
1 polymer ?
#
loop_
_entity_poly.entity_id
_entity_poly.type
_entity_poly.pdbx_seq_one_letter_code
_entity_poly.pdbx_strand_id
1 'polypeptide(L)'
;MPPRFSATTRIPYVSYVENELILAEATSATGGSDAVALTHLNNARAFANAKFASPPPVGSTALPTLVGITGAALFDSIMVEKYVSLFQNMESISDYRRTCIPDITPSHNTQSFTKVPGRLYYPQNERNVNPNIPDPSVQLATHGFRNQGDLD
;
A
#
# COMPACT_ATOMS: atom_id res chain seq x y z
N MET A 1 -21.19 10.23 -0.23
CA MET A 1 -20.19 10.57 0.82
C MET A 1 -19.62 11.94 0.52
N PRO A 2 -19.12 12.71 1.51
CA PRO A 2 -18.37 13.92 1.23
C PRO A 2 -17.25 13.64 0.22
N PRO A 3 -16.97 14.56 -0.73
CA PRO A 3 -15.84 14.43 -1.65
C PRO A 3 -14.54 14.23 -0.85
N ARG A 4 -13.61 13.37 -1.29
CA ARG A 4 -12.42 12.96 -0.50
C ARG A 4 -11.44 14.08 -0.06
N PHE A 5 -11.65 15.30 -0.55
CA PHE A 5 -10.87 16.49 -0.15
C PHE A 5 -11.73 17.52 0.60
N SER A 6 -12.95 17.14 0.99
CA SER A 6 -13.81 17.96 1.84
C SER A 6 -13.32 17.90 3.29
N ALA A 7 -13.49 19.01 4.01
CA ALA A 7 -13.19 19.11 5.44
C ALA A 7 -13.96 18.07 6.31
N THR A 8 -15.05 17.49 5.79
CA THR A 8 -15.85 16.48 6.49
C THR A 8 -15.58 15.05 6.00
N THR A 9 -14.54 14.83 5.19
CA THR A 9 -14.15 13.50 4.74
C THR A 9 -13.77 12.63 5.93
N ARG A 10 -14.34 11.42 5.99
CA ARG A 10 -13.94 10.43 6.99
C ARG A 10 -12.72 9.67 6.50
N ILE A 11 -11.65 9.69 7.29
CA ILE A 11 -10.44 8.89 7.10
C ILE A 11 -10.41 7.87 8.25
N PRO A 12 -10.98 6.66 8.05
CA PRO A 12 -11.02 5.65 9.10
C PRO A 12 -9.64 5.04 9.32
N TYR A 13 -9.31 4.73 10.58
CA TYR A 13 -8.10 3.97 10.92
C TYR A 13 -8.18 2.51 10.49
N VAL A 14 -9.37 1.91 10.59
CA VAL A 14 -9.64 0.54 10.16
C VAL A 14 -10.89 0.54 9.29
N SER A 15 -10.85 -0.15 8.16
CA SER A 15 -11.98 -0.22 7.24
C SER A 15 -12.37 -1.65 6.87
N TYR A 16 -13.63 -1.85 6.49
CA TYR A 16 -14.10 -3.14 5.97
C TYR A 16 -13.26 -3.62 4.77
N VAL A 17 -12.97 -2.71 3.83
CA VAL A 17 -12.19 -3.02 2.63
C VAL A 17 -10.78 -3.47 2.98
N GLU A 18 -10.15 -2.80 3.94
CA GLU A 18 -8.84 -3.20 4.45
C GLU A 18 -8.86 -4.58 5.09
N ASN A 19 -9.87 -4.88 5.92
CA ASN A 19 -10.01 -6.20 6.53
C ASN A 19 -10.19 -7.31 5.48
N GLU A 20 -11.02 -7.10 4.46
CA GLU A 20 -11.16 -8.04 3.35
C GLU A 20 -9.82 -8.26 2.63
N LEU A 21 -9.07 -7.20 2.35
CA LEU A 21 -7.78 -7.31 1.66
C LEU A 21 -6.68 -7.93 2.53
N ILE A 22 -6.71 -7.73 3.86
CA ILE A 22 -5.84 -8.45 4.80
C ILE A 22 -6.17 -9.95 4.80
N LEU A 23 -7.46 -10.31 4.80
CA LEU A 23 -7.88 -11.71 4.72
C LEU A 23 -7.47 -12.34 3.38
N ALA A 24 -7.63 -11.61 2.27
CA ALA A 24 -7.19 -12.05 0.95
C ALA A 24 -5.67 -12.33 0.95
N GLU A 25 -4.89 -11.37 1.44
CA GLU A 25 -3.44 -11.46 1.52
C GLU A 25 -2.99 -12.63 2.41
N ALA A 26 -3.52 -12.74 3.63
CA ALA A 26 -3.17 -13.80 4.57
C ALA A 26 -3.49 -15.18 4.01
N THR A 27 -4.63 -15.33 3.33
CA THR A 27 -5.03 -16.58 2.69
C THR A 27 -4.07 -16.95 1.56
N SER A 28 -3.66 -15.99 0.74
CA SER A 28 -2.71 -16.20 -0.36
C SER A 28 -1.29 -16.51 0.16
N ALA A 29 -0.83 -15.83 1.21
CA ALA A 29 0.53 -15.95 1.73
C ALA A 29 0.77 -17.22 2.58
N THR A 30 -0.25 -17.77 3.24
CA THR A 30 -0.11 -18.91 4.16
C THR A 30 -0.38 -20.27 3.53
N GLY A 31 -0.44 -20.35 2.19
CA GLY A 31 -0.76 -21.58 1.48
C GLY A 31 -2.25 -21.97 1.56
N GLY A 32 -3.11 -21.00 1.85
CA GLY A 32 -4.56 -21.16 1.75
C GLY A 32 -5.02 -21.26 0.29
N SER A 33 -6.35 -21.33 0.10
CA SER A 33 -6.93 -21.43 -1.24
C SER A 33 -6.97 -20.08 -1.94
N ASP A 34 -6.33 -19.99 -3.11
CA ASP A 34 -6.41 -18.82 -4.00
C ASP A 34 -7.87 -18.46 -4.35
N ALA A 35 -8.77 -19.43 -4.42
CA ALA A 35 -10.19 -19.16 -4.67
C ALA A 35 -10.85 -18.40 -3.50
N VAL A 36 -10.42 -18.69 -2.26
CA VAL A 36 -10.89 -17.98 -1.06
C VAL A 36 -10.27 -16.59 -1.00
N ALA A 37 -8.98 -16.46 -1.27
CA ALA A 37 -8.32 -15.15 -1.36
C ALA A 37 -8.96 -14.26 -2.45
N LEU A 38 -9.27 -14.83 -3.61
CA LEU A 38 -9.96 -14.15 -4.71
C LEU A 38 -11.40 -13.72 -4.33
N THR A 39 -12.07 -14.50 -3.48
CA THR A 39 -13.40 -14.12 -2.94
C THR A 39 -13.29 -12.84 -2.10
N HIS A 40 -12.32 -12.78 -1.18
CA HIS A 40 -12.07 -11.58 -0.37
C HIS A 40 -11.68 -10.35 -1.22
N LEU A 41 -10.83 -10.54 -2.24
CA LEU A 41 -10.50 -9.48 -3.19
C LEU A 41 -11.76 -8.97 -3.93
N ASN A 42 -12.62 -9.87 -4.39
CA ASN A 42 -13.85 -9.49 -5.07
C ASN A 42 -14.87 -8.83 -4.13
N ASN A 43 -14.91 -9.18 -2.84
CA ASN A 43 -15.74 -8.49 -1.85
C ASN A 43 -15.32 -7.02 -1.70
N ALA A 44 -14.02 -6.74 -1.62
CA ALA A 44 -13.48 -5.38 -1.58
C ALA A 44 -13.89 -4.57 -2.82
N ARG A 45 -13.74 -5.16 -4.03
CA ARG A 45 -14.12 -4.52 -5.30
C ARG A 45 -15.64 -4.28 -5.41
N ALA A 46 -16.46 -5.24 -4.97
CA ALA A 46 -17.91 -5.09 -4.93
C ALA A 46 -18.34 -3.97 -3.97
N PHE A 47 -17.70 -3.87 -2.80
CA PHE A 47 -17.94 -2.78 -1.87
C PHE A 47 -17.55 -1.42 -2.46
N ALA A 48 -16.44 -1.34 -3.18
CA ALA A 48 -16.04 -0.11 -3.88
C ALA A 48 -17.07 0.31 -4.95
N ASN A 49 -17.56 -0.63 -5.76
CA ASN A 49 -18.64 -0.38 -6.73
C ASN A 49 -19.90 0.16 -6.06
N ALA A 50 -20.32 -0.43 -4.94
CA ALA A 50 -21.50 0.04 -4.21
C ALA A 50 -21.31 1.43 -3.57
N LYS A 51 -20.09 1.71 -3.08
CA LYS A 51 -19.78 2.95 -2.35
C LYS A 51 -19.51 4.15 -3.26
N PHE A 52 -18.96 3.92 -4.45
CA PHE A 52 -18.54 4.95 -5.41
C PHE A 52 -19.33 4.90 -6.72
N ALA A 53 -20.51 4.29 -6.72
CA ALA A 53 -21.44 4.37 -7.85
C ALA A 53 -21.75 5.84 -8.16
N SER A 54 -21.44 6.27 -9.38
CA SER A 54 -21.71 7.63 -9.84
C SER A 54 -22.96 7.67 -10.72
N PRO A 55 -23.90 8.61 -10.51
CA PRO A 55 -24.98 8.85 -11.46
C PRO A 55 -24.44 9.51 -12.75
N PRO A 56 -25.07 9.29 -13.91
CA PRO A 56 -24.71 9.94 -15.17
C PRO A 56 -24.68 11.49 -15.03
N PRO A 57 -23.82 12.23 -15.76
CA PRO A 57 -23.01 11.82 -16.92
C PRO A 57 -21.56 11.46 -16.60
N VAL A 58 -21.11 11.62 -15.35
CA VAL A 58 -19.74 11.31 -14.92
C VAL A 58 -19.70 9.82 -14.56
N GLY A 59 -19.81 8.95 -15.56
CA GLY A 59 -19.89 7.50 -15.34
C GLY A 59 -18.62 6.99 -14.67
N SER A 60 -18.74 6.34 -13.50
CA SER A 60 -17.69 5.46 -13.00
C SER A 60 -17.88 4.09 -13.67
N THR A 61 -16.84 3.58 -14.32
CA THR A 61 -16.85 2.20 -14.83
C THR A 61 -16.76 1.26 -13.63
N ALA A 62 -17.73 0.36 -13.49
CA ALA A 62 -17.72 -0.63 -12.43
C ALA A 62 -16.48 -1.52 -12.55
N LEU A 63 -15.83 -1.79 -11.42
CA LEU A 63 -14.73 -2.75 -11.33
C LEU A 63 -15.29 -4.13 -11.66
N PRO A 64 -14.77 -4.83 -12.69
CA PRO A 64 -15.22 -6.17 -13.01
C PRO A 64 -14.80 -7.16 -11.91
N THR A 65 -15.62 -8.18 -11.71
CA THR A 65 -15.27 -9.35 -10.89
C THR A 65 -14.09 -10.07 -11.53
N LEU A 66 -13.05 -10.32 -10.75
CA LEU A 66 -11.87 -11.04 -11.20
C LEU A 66 -12.12 -12.56 -11.09
N VAL A 67 -11.67 -13.31 -12.10
CA VAL A 67 -11.89 -14.77 -12.19
C VAL A 67 -10.59 -15.43 -12.61
N GLY A 68 -10.25 -16.56 -11.99
CA GLY A 68 -9.14 -17.43 -12.41
C GLY A 68 -7.74 -16.86 -12.18
N ILE A 69 -7.59 -15.82 -11.34
CA ILE A 69 -6.29 -15.27 -10.96
C ILE A 69 -5.77 -16.03 -9.75
N THR A 70 -4.52 -16.49 -9.81
CA THR A 70 -3.88 -17.37 -8.81
C THR A 70 -2.42 -17.00 -8.58
N GLY A 71 -1.82 -17.52 -7.51
CA GLY A 71 -0.40 -17.39 -7.19
C GLY A 71 0.08 -15.93 -7.11
N ALA A 72 1.25 -15.66 -7.70
CA ALA A 72 1.86 -14.33 -7.70
C ALA A 72 0.94 -13.25 -8.33
N ALA A 73 0.22 -13.58 -9.41
CA ALA A 73 -0.70 -12.63 -10.04
C ALA A 73 -1.88 -12.25 -9.12
N LEU A 74 -2.32 -13.19 -8.28
CA LEU A 74 -3.35 -12.92 -7.27
C LEU A 74 -2.80 -12.02 -6.17
N PHE A 75 -1.61 -12.33 -5.66
CA PHE A 75 -0.93 -11.51 -4.65
C PHE A 75 -0.70 -10.07 -5.14
N ASP A 76 -0.21 -9.89 -6.37
CA ASP A 76 -0.04 -8.58 -7.00
C ASP A 76 -1.37 -7.82 -7.10
N SER A 77 -2.44 -8.52 -7.53
CA SER A 77 -3.77 -7.93 -7.62
C SER A 77 -4.30 -7.48 -6.25
N ILE A 78 -4.07 -8.26 -5.19
CA ILE A 78 -4.46 -7.93 -3.82
C ILE A 78 -3.72 -6.67 -3.34
N MET A 79 -2.39 -6.64 -3.51
CA MET A 79 -1.58 -5.53 -3.03
C MET A 79 -1.83 -4.22 -3.82
N VAL A 80 -2.08 -4.32 -5.13
CA VAL A 80 -2.50 -3.16 -5.95
C VAL A 80 -3.88 -2.64 -5.52
N GLU A 81 -4.85 -3.52 -5.30
CA GLU A 81 -6.18 -3.11 -4.82
C GLU A 81 -6.11 -2.45 -3.43
N LYS A 82 -5.23 -2.96 -2.55
CA LYS A 82 -4.96 -2.38 -1.23
C LYS A 82 -4.36 -0.98 -1.34
N TYR A 83 -3.37 -0.79 -2.20
CA TYR A 83 -2.76 0.51 -2.47
C TYR A 83 -3.79 1.56 -2.93
N VAL A 84 -4.68 1.21 -3.87
CA VAL A 84 -5.71 2.12 -4.39
C VAL A 84 -6.80 2.39 -3.35
N SER A 85 -7.26 1.34 -2.65
CA SER A 85 -8.33 1.43 -1.66
C SER A 85 -7.95 2.30 -0.46
N LEU A 86 -6.69 2.22 -0.04
CA LEU A 86 -6.10 2.94 1.10
C LEU A 86 -5.56 4.33 0.74
N PHE A 87 -5.98 4.93 -0.37
CA PHE A 87 -5.64 6.31 -0.68
C PHE A 87 -5.96 7.26 0.50
N GLN A 88 -4.97 8.06 0.91
CA GLN A 88 -4.94 8.92 2.12
C GLN A 88 -4.80 8.18 3.47
N ASN A 89 -4.40 6.91 3.47
CA ASN A 89 -4.04 6.17 4.68
C ASN A 89 -2.53 5.85 4.69
N MET A 90 -1.89 6.00 5.85
CA MET A 90 -0.46 5.73 6.04
C MET A 90 -0.09 4.25 5.91
N GLU A 91 -1.04 3.32 6.05
CA GLU A 91 -0.77 1.89 5.89
C GLU A 91 -0.28 1.54 4.47
N SER A 92 -0.67 2.34 3.46
CA SER A 92 -0.21 2.15 2.08
C SER A 92 1.33 2.17 1.93
N ILE A 93 2.03 3.07 2.65
CA ILE A 93 3.51 3.10 2.62
C ILE A 93 4.11 1.98 3.46
N SER A 94 3.44 1.51 4.51
CA SER A 94 3.89 0.34 5.28
C SER A 94 3.82 -0.93 4.45
N ASP A 95 2.72 -1.15 3.74
CA ASP A 95 2.55 -2.28 2.82
C ASP A 95 3.56 -2.23 1.67
N TYR A 96 3.70 -1.08 1.01
CA TYR A 96 4.67 -0.93 -0.08
C TYR A 96 6.10 -1.23 0.38
N ARG A 97 6.51 -0.82 1.58
CA ARG A 97 7.85 -1.14 2.09
C ARG A 97 8.07 -2.63 2.37
N ARG A 98 6.99 -3.35 2.65
CA ARG A 98 6.99 -4.80 2.91
C ARG A 98 6.91 -5.64 1.65
N THR A 99 6.26 -5.17 0.58
CA THR A 99 6.01 -5.99 -0.62
C THR A 99 6.63 -5.43 -1.90
N CYS A 100 6.94 -4.14 -1.93
CA CYS A 100 7.34 -3.38 -3.12
C CYS A 100 6.31 -3.40 -4.25
N ILE A 101 5.03 -3.57 -3.90
CA ILE A 101 3.90 -3.52 -4.81
C ILE A 101 3.02 -2.30 -4.44
N PRO A 102 2.58 -1.48 -5.42
CA PRO A 102 2.90 -1.55 -6.85
C PRO A 102 4.38 -1.29 -7.13
N ASP A 103 4.89 -1.75 -8.27
CA ASP A 103 6.27 -1.45 -8.67
C ASP A 103 6.42 0.06 -8.94
N ILE A 104 7.12 0.75 -8.04
CA ILE A 104 7.36 2.19 -8.10
C ILE A 104 8.84 2.43 -8.37
N THR A 105 9.12 3.03 -9.51
CA THR A 105 10.45 3.55 -9.83
C THR A 105 10.55 5.01 -9.37
N PRO A 106 11.52 5.37 -8.49
CA PRO A 106 11.75 6.76 -8.12
C PRO A 106 12.06 7.63 -9.33
N SER A 107 11.53 8.86 -9.33
CA SER A 107 11.96 9.87 -10.29
C SER A 107 13.39 10.36 -9.97
N HIS A 108 13.98 11.09 -10.92
CA HIS A 108 15.29 11.70 -10.72
C HIS A 108 15.32 12.51 -9.42
N ASN A 109 16.33 12.26 -8.60
CA ASN A 109 16.53 12.91 -7.32
C ASN A 109 18.00 13.22 -7.09
N THR A 110 18.29 14.31 -6.36
CA THR A 110 19.66 14.77 -6.11
C THR A 110 20.43 13.88 -5.12
N GLN A 111 19.75 12.92 -4.48
CA GLN A 111 20.35 11.95 -3.57
C GLN A 111 20.71 10.62 -4.27
N SER A 112 20.48 10.51 -5.59
CA SER A 112 20.75 9.31 -6.39
C SER A 112 20.07 8.02 -5.89
N PHE A 113 18.92 8.14 -5.22
CA PHE A 113 18.11 6.97 -4.85
C PHE A 113 17.60 6.26 -6.10
N THR A 114 17.91 4.98 -6.22
CA THR A 114 17.43 4.09 -7.28
C THR A 114 16.19 3.29 -6.89
N LYS A 115 15.88 3.21 -5.59
CA LYS A 115 14.69 2.59 -5.01
C LYS A 115 14.02 3.54 -4.01
N VAL A 116 12.75 3.29 -3.69
CA VAL A 116 12.00 4.11 -2.72
C VAL A 116 12.54 3.86 -1.31
N PRO A 117 12.86 4.89 -0.53
CA PRO A 117 13.40 4.71 0.83
C PRO A 117 12.44 3.98 1.79
N GLY A 118 12.98 3.03 2.56
CA GLY A 118 12.26 2.25 3.58
C GLY A 118 11.97 3.01 4.88
N ARG A 119 12.68 4.09 5.18
CA ARG A 119 12.41 4.95 6.36
C ARG A 119 13.02 6.34 6.19
N LEU A 120 12.69 7.22 7.13
CA LEU A 120 13.25 8.56 7.25
C LEU A 120 14.37 8.61 8.29
N TYR A 121 15.22 9.62 8.18
CA TYR A 121 16.20 9.96 9.20
C TYR A 121 15.54 10.30 10.54
N TYR A 122 16.24 10.03 11.63
CA TYR A 122 15.90 10.59 12.94
C TYR A 122 15.87 12.12 12.89
N PRO A 123 14.95 12.77 13.64
CA PRO A 123 14.83 14.22 13.65
C PRO A 123 16.10 14.88 14.22
N GLN A 124 16.38 16.11 13.77
CA GLN A 124 17.59 16.83 14.18
C GLN A 124 17.72 16.99 15.69
N ASN A 125 16.61 17.23 16.40
CA ASN A 125 16.64 17.40 17.86
C ASN A 125 17.16 16.15 18.55
N GLU A 126 16.72 14.96 18.13
CA GLU A 126 17.15 13.68 18.68
C GLU A 126 18.68 13.55 18.49
N ARG A 127 19.19 13.86 17.29
CA ARG A 127 20.63 13.86 17.00
C ARG A 127 21.45 14.83 17.86
N ASN A 128 20.88 15.96 18.24
CA ASN A 128 21.57 16.97 19.06
C ASN A 128 21.66 16.55 20.53
N VAL A 129 20.65 15.84 21.04
CA VAL A 129 20.55 15.52 22.47
C VAL A 129 20.99 14.10 22.82
N ASN A 130 21.07 13.20 21.82
CA ASN A 130 21.40 11.81 22.02
C ASN A 130 22.55 11.37 21.08
N PRO A 131 23.79 11.25 21.59
CA PRO A 131 24.95 10.90 20.78
C PRO A 131 24.96 9.43 20.32
N ASN A 132 24.02 8.59 20.79
CA ASN A 132 23.93 7.18 20.40
C ASN A 132 23.13 6.95 19.10
N ILE A 133 22.64 8.02 18.48
CA ILE A 133 21.91 7.91 17.22
C ILE A 133 22.91 7.80 16.07
N PRO A 134 22.71 6.84 15.15
CA PRO A 134 23.54 6.76 13.95
C PRO A 134 23.51 8.05 13.14
N ASP A 135 24.68 8.54 12.73
CA ASP A 135 24.78 9.68 11.81
C ASP A 135 24.03 9.37 10.49
N PRO A 136 23.41 10.37 9.83
CA PRO A 136 22.77 10.19 8.53
C PRO A 136 23.64 9.45 7.50
N SER A 137 24.94 9.73 7.44
CA SER A 137 25.86 9.04 6.52
C SER A 137 26.00 7.54 6.82
N VAL A 138 26.00 7.17 8.11
CA VAL A 138 26.03 5.77 8.55
C VAL A 138 24.72 5.07 8.23
N GLN A 139 23.58 5.73 8.43
CA GLN A 139 22.27 5.19 8.06
C GLN A 139 22.19 4.90 6.54
N LEU A 140 22.80 5.75 5.70
CA LEU A 140 22.87 5.54 4.26
C LEU A 140 23.75 4.34 3.90
N ALA A 141 24.94 4.26 4.50
CA ALA A 141 25.91 3.20 4.20
C ALA A 141 25.50 1.81 4.73
N THR A 142 24.78 1.74 5.85
CA THR A 142 24.44 0.47 6.54
C THR A 142 23.04 -0.05 6.23
N HIS A 143 22.51 0.30 5.06
CA HIS A 143 21.18 -0.16 4.63
C HIS A 143 20.01 0.35 5.47
N GLY A 144 20.22 1.40 6.25
CA GLY A 144 19.18 2.04 7.05
C GLY A 144 18.03 2.61 6.22
N PHE A 145 18.16 2.68 4.89
CA PHE A 145 17.11 3.10 3.96
C PHE A 145 16.55 1.98 3.09
N ARG A 146 17.08 0.76 3.19
CA ARG A 146 16.63 -0.34 2.31
C ARG A 146 15.21 -0.74 2.63
N ASN A 147 14.42 -0.97 1.60
CA ASN A 147 13.21 -1.78 1.66
C ASN A 147 13.47 -3.14 0.96
N GLN A 148 12.45 -3.99 0.85
CA GLN A 148 12.61 -5.29 0.17
C GLN A 148 13.11 -5.15 -1.28
N GLY A 149 12.83 -4.03 -1.95
CA GLY A 149 13.22 -3.75 -3.33
C GLY A 149 14.67 -3.29 -3.51
N ASP A 150 15.42 -3.09 -2.42
CA ASP A 150 16.88 -2.85 -2.40
C ASP A 150 17.69 -4.13 -2.07
N LEU A 151 17.03 -5.29 -1.92
CA LEU A 151 17.66 -6.58 -1.67
C LEU A 151 17.88 -7.32 -3.00
N ASP A 152 18.76 -6.79 -3.84
CA ASP A 152 19.33 -7.50 -5.00
C ASP A 152 20.63 -8.21 -4.59
#